data_AF-A0A2X1QNU5-F1
#
_entry.id   AF-A0A2X1QNU5-F1
#
_cell.length_a   1.000
_cell.length_b   1.000
_cell.length_c   1.000
_cell.angle_alpha   90.00
_cell.angle_beta   90.00
_cell.angle_gamma   90.00
#
_symmetry.space_group_name_H-M   'P 1'
#
loop_
_entity.id
_entity.type
_entity.pdbx_description
1 polymer ?
#
loop_
_entity_poly.entity_id
_entity_poly.type
_entity_poly.pdbx_seq_one_letter_code
_entity_poly.pdbx_strand_id
1 'polypeptide(L)'
;MGADAKGIDLFASGDVPISSRPFLLGQVVDHQGQHIANQVIASNFATYLIQNKLQTRRLQNGHTVQFVSVPMIANHVEVRARKYLPLIRKAAQRYGIDESLILGIMQTESSFNPYAISYANAIGLMQVVPHTAGRDVFAMKGKGGQPSTRYLYDPTIILMLVYLICGFYKINI
;
A
#
# COMPACT_ATOMS: atom_id res chain seq x y z
N MET A 1 -10.89 -6.21 4.69
CA MET A 1 -9.57 -6.17 4.04
C MET A 1 -8.46 -6.49 5.05
N GLY A 2 -7.71 -7.57 4.83
CA GLY A 2 -6.48 -7.86 5.58
C GLY A 2 -5.30 -7.05 5.06
N ALA A 3 -4.13 -7.18 5.69
CA ALA A 3 -2.91 -6.50 5.26
C ALA A 3 -2.18 -7.16 4.06
N ASP A 4 -2.68 -8.29 3.56
CA ASP A 4 -2.13 -9.00 2.41
C ASP A 4 -2.78 -8.48 1.11
N ALA A 5 -1.95 -7.99 0.20
CA ALA A 5 -2.38 -7.46 -1.09
C ALA A 5 -2.49 -8.53 -2.19
N LYS A 6 -1.96 -9.74 -1.98
CA LYS A 6 -1.83 -10.77 -3.01
C LYS A 6 -3.14 -11.42 -3.46
N GLY A 7 -4.25 -11.14 -2.77
CA GLY A 7 -5.55 -11.76 -3.01
C GLY A 7 -6.71 -10.78 -3.17
N ILE A 8 -6.42 -9.49 -3.40
CA ILE A 8 -7.45 -8.47 -3.51
C ILE A 8 -7.42 -7.85 -4.89
N ASP A 9 -8.51 -8.03 -5.62
CA ASP A 9 -8.76 -7.33 -6.87
C ASP A 9 -9.43 -5.98 -6.55
N LEU A 10 -8.71 -4.89 -6.83
CA LEU A 10 -9.21 -3.52 -6.61
C LEU A 10 -10.17 -3.06 -7.71
N PHE A 11 -10.24 -3.79 -8.83
CA PHE A 11 -11.07 -3.46 -9.98
C PHE A 11 -12.34 -4.33 -10.06
N ALA A 12 -12.42 -5.39 -9.26
CA ALA A 12 -13.62 -6.21 -9.16
C ALA A 12 -14.64 -5.61 -8.18
N SER A 13 -15.90 -5.54 -8.60
CA SER A 13 -17.04 -5.30 -7.70
C SER A 13 -17.39 -6.61 -7.00
N GLY A 14 -16.71 -6.92 -5.89
CA GLY A 14 -16.93 -8.13 -5.10
C GLY A 14 -16.64 -7.93 -3.62
N ASP A 15 -17.04 -8.90 -2.81
CA ASP A 15 -16.85 -8.85 -1.35
C ASP A 15 -15.36 -8.92 -0.99
N VAL A 16 -14.93 -7.97 -0.16
CA VAL A 16 -13.56 -7.94 0.36
C VAL A 16 -13.51 -8.76 1.65
N PRO A 17 -12.64 -9.78 1.77
CA PRO A 17 -12.60 -10.64 2.94
C PRO A 17 -12.30 -9.84 4.24
N ILE A 18 -13.06 -10.14 5.28
CA ILE A 18 -12.82 -9.65 6.64
C ILE A 18 -11.66 -10.44 7.22
N SER A 19 -10.60 -9.73 7.63
CA SER A 19 -9.41 -10.34 8.22
C SER A 19 -9.39 -10.11 9.72
N SER A 20 -8.88 -11.09 10.47
CA SER A 20 -8.57 -10.96 11.90
C SER A 20 -7.50 -9.89 12.18
N ARG A 21 -6.76 -9.44 11.15
CA ARG A 21 -5.80 -8.33 11.22
C ARG A 21 -6.15 -7.28 10.17
N PRO A 22 -7.08 -6.35 10.48
CA PRO A 22 -7.49 -5.31 9.55
C PRO A 22 -6.31 -4.49 9.04
N PHE A 23 -6.29 -4.15 7.75
CA PHE A 23 -5.24 -3.32 7.17
C PHE A 23 -5.06 -1.97 7.89
N LEU A 24 -6.19 -1.32 8.18
CA LEU A 24 -6.29 -0.01 8.84
C LEU A 24 -6.14 -0.06 10.37
N LEU A 25 -5.87 -1.23 10.95
CA LEU A 25 -5.63 -1.35 12.39
C LEU A 25 -4.48 -0.43 12.81
N GLY A 26 -4.73 0.41 13.80
CA GLY A 26 -3.78 1.41 14.30
C GLY A 26 -3.62 2.64 13.40
N GLN A 27 -4.30 2.73 12.26
CA GLN A 27 -4.27 3.90 11.37
C GLN A 27 -5.53 4.76 11.48
N VAL A 28 -6.63 4.16 11.94
CA VAL A 28 -7.92 4.81 12.14
C VAL A 28 -8.38 4.54 13.57
N VAL A 29 -9.02 5.55 14.15
CA VAL A 29 -9.74 5.46 15.42
C VAL A 29 -11.19 5.84 15.21
N ASP A 30 -12.07 5.34 16.07
CA ASP A 30 -13.47 5.75 16.08
C ASP A 30 -13.66 7.14 16.74
N HIS A 31 -14.93 7.54 16.85
CA HIS A 31 -15.32 8.79 17.51
C HIS A 31 -14.96 8.91 19.00
N GLN A 32 -14.56 7.80 19.65
CA GLN A 32 -14.12 7.74 21.04
C GLN A 32 -12.59 7.61 21.16
N GLY A 33 -11.87 7.63 20.03
CA GLY A 33 -10.43 7.43 19.99
C GLY A 33 -10.00 5.96 20.09
N GLN A 34 -10.92 5.01 19.99
CA GLN A 34 -10.61 3.57 20.06
C GLN A 34 -10.18 3.02 18.70
N HIS A 35 -9.23 2.10 18.71
CA HIS A 35 -8.82 1.40 17.48
C HIS A 35 -9.91 0.44 16.99
N ILE A 36 -10.19 0.50 15.69
CA ILE A 36 -11.18 -0.36 15.04
C ILE A 36 -10.54 -1.73 14.74
N ALA A 37 -10.55 -2.61 15.74
CA ALA A 37 -9.88 -3.90 15.67
C ALA A 37 -10.78 -5.07 15.26
N ASN A 38 -12.10 -4.92 15.37
CA ASN A 38 -13.07 -5.98 15.10
C ASN A 38 -14.35 -5.43 14.47
N GLN A 39 -15.22 -6.36 14.04
CA GLN A 39 -16.45 -6.04 13.34
C GLN A 39 -17.47 -5.30 14.21
N VAL A 40 -17.50 -5.56 15.52
CA VAL A 40 -18.44 -4.91 16.45
C VAL A 40 -18.11 -3.41 16.56
N ILE A 41 -16.85 -3.08 16.81
CA ILE A 41 -16.38 -1.68 16.86
C ILE A 41 -16.62 -1.00 15.51
N ALA A 42 -16.30 -1.69 14.41
CA ALA A 42 -16.50 -1.17 13.07
C ALA A 42 -17.99 -0.86 12.77
N SER A 43 -18.89 -1.76 13.17
CA SER A 43 -20.34 -1.59 12.97
C SER A 43 -20.90 -0.43 13.80
N ASN A 44 -20.50 -0.32 15.07
CA ASN A 44 -20.91 0.79 15.93
C ASN A 44 -20.44 2.13 15.37
N PHE A 45 -19.19 2.20 14.90
CA PHE A 45 -18.65 3.41 14.31
C PHE A 45 -19.32 3.75 12.97
N ALA A 46 -19.63 2.75 12.14
CA ALA A 46 -20.37 2.96 10.89
C ALA A 46 -21.76 3.56 11.14
N THR A 47 -22.50 3.05 12.13
CA THR A 47 -23.78 3.61 12.55
C THR A 47 -23.64 5.06 12.99
N TYR A 48 -22.63 5.37 13.82
CA TYR A 48 -22.34 6.74 14.24
C TYR A 48 -22.07 7.67 13.05
N LEU A 49 -21.25 7.24 12.08
CA LEU A 49 -20.88 8.04 10.91
C LEU A 49 -22.10 8.35 10.04
N ILE A 50 -22.97 7.36 9.80
CA ILE A 50 -24.19 7.55 9.01
C ILE A 50 -25.14 8.53 9.71
N GLN A 51 -25.28 8.42 11.03
CA GLN A 51 -26.20 9.26 11.78
C GLN A 51 -25.70 10.71 11.95
N ASN A 52 -24.38 10.91 12.11
CA ASN A 52 -23.84 12.20 12.56
C ASN A 52 -22.94 12.90 11.53
N LYS A 53 -22.40 12.16 10.55
CA LYS A 53 -21.33 12.64 9.65
C LYS A 53 -21.65 12.38 8.18
N LEU A 54 -22.86 11.96 7.84
CA LEU A 54 -23.29 11.74 6.46
C LEU A 54 -23.33 13.07 5.70
N GLN A 55 -22.65 13.10 4.57
CA GLN A 55 -22.57 14.25 3.68
C GLN A 55 -23.12 13.89 2.31
N THR A 56 -23.62 14.90 1.61
CA THR A 56 -24.18 14.74 0.26
C THR A 56 -23.48 15.70 -0.69
N ARG A 57 -23.10 15.21 -1.87
CA ARG A 57 -22.48 16.02 -2.93
C ARG A 57 -23.14 15.72 -4.27
N ARG A 58 -23.47 16.77 -5.02
CA ARG A 58 -23.87 16.65 -6.42
C ARG A 58 -22.64 16.57 -7.31
N LEU A 59 -22.59 15.53 -8.14
CA LEU A 59 -21.54 15.31 -9.11
C LEU A 59 -21.80 16.11 -10.40
N GLN A 60 -20.75 16.31 -11.20
CA GLN A 60 -20.84 17.03 -12.48
C GLN A 60 -21.77 16.35 -13.49
N ASN A 61 -21.95 15.03 -13.39
CA ASN A 61 -22.88 14.24 -14.20
C ASN A 61 -24.35 14.37 -13.74
N GLY A 62 -24.65 15.27 -12.78
CA GLY A 62 -25.99 15.54 -12.29
C GLY A 62 -26.47 14.61 -11.17
N HIS A 63 -25.78 13.48 -10.94
CA HIS A 63 -26.12 12.53 -9.88
C HIS A 63 -25.71 13.03 -8.48
N THR A 64 -26.45 12.59 -7.47
CA THR A 64 -26.15 12.90 -6.07
C THR A 64 -25.52 11.69 -5.39
N VAL A 65 -24.43 11.90 -4.67
CA VAL A 65 -23.77 10.86 -3.88
C VAL A 65 -23.77 11.20 -2.40
N GLN A 66 -23.95 10.17 -1.58
CA GLN A 66 -23.76 10.23 -0.13
C GLN A 66 -22.39 9.67 0.23
N PHE A 67 -21.70 10.30 1.18
CA PHE A 67 -20.40 9.86 1.63
C PHE A 67 -20.16 10.21 3.10
N VAL A 68 -19.20 9.53 3.70
CA VAL A 68 -18.66 9.84 5.04
C VAL A 68 -17.14 9.96 4.93
N SER A 69 -16.55 10.89 5.65
CA SER A 69 -15.10 11.03 5.75
C SER A 69 -14.60 10.43 7.06
N VAL A 70 -13.68 9.47 6.96
CA VAL A 70 -13.03 8.83 8.10
C VAL A 70 -11.58 9.28 8.14
N PRO A 71 -11.21 10.22 9.04
CA PRO A 71 -9.83 10.68 9.14
C PRO A 71 -8.93 9.58 9.71
N MET A 72 -7.73 9.47 9.16
CA MET A 72 -6.65 8.67 9.76
C MET A 72 -5.95 9.48 10.86
N ILE A 73 -5.28 8.79 11.77
CA ILE A 73 -4.45 9.44 12.79
C ILE A 73 -3.25 10.15 12.16
N ALA A 74 -2.76 11.23 12.76
CA ALA A 74 -1.71 12.08 12.17
C ALA A 74 -0.43 11.31 11.78
N ASN A 75 -0.04 10.30 12.56
CA ASN A 75 1.14 9.48 12.30
C ASN A 75 0.84 8.17 11.54
N HIS A 76 -0.27 8.10 10.77
CA HIS A 76 -0.66 6.89 10.05
C HIS A 76 0.43 6.36 9.09
N VAL A 77 1.24 7.26 8.51
CA VAL A 77 2.35 6.88 7.61
C VAL A 77 3.42 6.10 8.37
N GLU A 78 3.79 6.57 9.57
CA GLU A 78 4.76 5.91 10.44
C GLU A 78 4.23 4.53 10.88
N VAL A 79 2.95 4.45 11.26
CA VAL A 79 2.31 3.17 11.61
C VAL A 79 2.38 2.16 10.47
N ARG A 80 2.21 2.60 9.22
CA ARG A 80 2.42 1.72 8.06
C ARG A 80 3.88 1.34 7.86
N ALA A 81 4.79 2.30 7.94
CA ALA A 81 6.22 2.09 7.75
C ALA A 81 6.79 1.03 8.70
N ARG A 82 6.34 1.03 9.97
CA ARG A 82 6.74 0.05 11.00
C ARG A 82 6.57 -1.40 10.55
N LYS A 83 5.57 -1.70 9.71
CA LYS A 83 5.32 -3.07 9.19
C LYS A 83 6.46 -3.57 8.28
N TYR A 84 7.21 -2.65 7.66
CA TYR A 84 8.23 -2.96 6.66
C TYR A 84 9.66 -2.82 7.18
N LEU A 85 9.87 -2.25 8.38
CA LEU A 85 11.21 -2.06 8.96
C LEU A 85 12.09 -3.32 8.97
N PRO A 86 11.60 -4.52 9.36
CA PRO A 86 12.43 -5.72 9.33
C PRO A 86 12.89 -6.10 7.93
N LEU A 87 12.05 -5.88 6.93
CA LEU A 87 12.35 -6.15 5.54
C LEU A 87 13.34 -5.13 4.97
N ILE A 88 13.16 -3.84 5.30
CA ILE A 88 14.03 -2.75 4.91
C ILE A 88 15.44 -2.98 5.46
N ARG A 89 15.56 -3.33 6.75
CA ARG A 89 16.85 -3.70 7.38
C ARG A 89 17.56 -4.82 6.64
N LYS A 90 16.81 -5.88 6.30
CA LYS A 90 17.35 -7.01 5.55
C LYS A 90 17.81 -6.60 4.14
N ALA A 91 17.10 -5.68 3.49
CA ALA A 91 17.47 -5.13 2.20
C ALA A 91 18.74 -4.29 2.28
N ALA A 92 18.77 -3.35 3.23
CA ALA A 92 19.91 -2.47 3.50
C ALA A 92 21.19 -3.26 3.70
N GLN A 93 21.16 -4.27 4.59
CA GLN A 93 22.30 -5.14 4.86
C GLN A 93 22.74 -5.97 3.65
N ARG A 94 21.78 -6.51 2.89
CA ARG A 94 22.08 -7.37 1.74
C ARG A 94 22.75 -6.62 0.60
N TYR A 95 22.36 -5.37 0.36
CA TYR A 95 22.77 -4.60 -0.80
C TYR A 95 23.72 -3.44 -0.47
N GLY A 96 24.05 -3.23 0.80
CA GLY A 96 24.94 -2.15 1.23
C GLY A 96 24.34 -0.76 1.00
N ILE A 97 23.04 -0.60 1.24
CA ILE A 97 22.30 0.65 1.01
C ILE A 97 21.72 1.14 2.33
N ASP A 98 21.72 2.46 2.55
CA ASP A 98 21.17 3.05 3.77
C ASP A 98 19.67 2.79 3.91
N GLU A 99 19.24 2.41 5.12
CA GLU A 99 17.82 2.20 5.44
C GLU A 99 16.98 3.45 5.19
N SER A 100 17.56 4.63 5.46
CA SER A 100 16.92 5.94 5.25
C SER A 100 16.59 6.20 3.78
N LEU A 101 17.45 5.78 2.86
CA LEU A 101 17.20 5.89 1.42
C LEU A 101 16.01 5.02 1.00
N ILE A 102 15.99 3.77 1.45
CA ILE A 102 14.90 2.83 1.16
C ILE A 102 13.58 3.35 1.73
N LEU A 103 13.60 3.86 2.96
CA LEU A 103 12.44 4.50 3.61
C LEU A 103 11.94 5.71 2.82
N GLY A 104 12.85 6.60 2.41
CA GLY A 104 12.51 7.78 1.62
C GLY A 104 11.84 7.43 0.29
N ILE A 105 12.40 6.45 -0.44
CA ILE A 105 11.82 5.97 -1.70
C ILE A 105 10.42 5.38 -1.44
N MET A 106 10.28 4.44 -0.50
CA MET A 106 8.98 3.81 -0.22
C MET A 106 7.92 4.82 0.23
N GLN A 107 8.32 5.86 0.96
CA GLN A 107 7.43 6.94 1.37
C GLN A 107 6.97 7.78 0.17
N THR A 108 7.90 8.19 -0.70
CA THR A 108 7.60 9.00 -1.89
C THR A 108 6.74 8.23 -2.89
N GLU A 109 7.03 6.96 -3.14
CA GLU A 109 6.36 6.17 -4.17
C GLU A 109 4.94 5.77 -3.78
N SER A 110 4.72 5.36 -2.52
CA SER A 110 3.43 4.79 -2.11
C SER A 110 2.92 5.25 -0.74
N SER A 111 3.71 6.03 0.01
CA SER A 111 3.44 6.31 1.42
C SER A 111 3.18 5.02 2.22
N PHE A 112 3.94 3.97 1.91
CA PHE A 112 3.82 2.62 2.47
C PHE A 112 2.46 1.93 2.23
N ASN A 113 1.79 2.25 1.11
CA ASN A 113 0.57 1.58 0.69
C ASN A 113 0.88 0.35 -0.19
N PRO A 114 0.64 -0.89 0.29
CA PRO A 114 0.88 -2.09 -0.52
C PRO A 114 -0.11 -2.26 -1.68
N TYR A 115 -1.22 -1.52 -1.67
CA TYR A 115 -2.27 -1.53 -2.70
C TYR A 115 -2.10 -0.39 -3.72
N ALA A 116 -0.99 0.35 -3.69
CA ALA A 116 -0.80 1.49 -4.57
C ALA A 116 -0.72 1.04 -6.05
N ILE A 117 -1.57 1.61 -6.89
CA ILE A 117 -1.54 1.47 -8.35
C ILE A 117 -1.56 2.87 -8.96
N SER A 118 -0.56 3.21 -9.76
CA SER A 118 -0.54 4.47 -10.50
C SER A 118 -1.26 4.38 -11.86
N TYR A 119 -1.52 5.54 -12.46
CA TYR A 119 -2.04 5.66 -13.82
C TYR A 119 -1.13 4.99 -14.87
N ALA A 120 0.18 4.94 -14.61
CA ALA A 120 1.16 4.28 -15.45
C ALA A 120 1.28 2.75 -15.18
N ASN A 121 0.32 2.17 -14.44
CA ASN A 121 0.31 0.77 -14.02
C ASN A 121 1.53 0.36 -13.17
N ALA A 122 2.09 1.30 -12.41
CA ALA A 122 3.12 1.00 -11.42
C ALA A 122 2.46 0.47 -10.14
N ILE A 123 3.00 -0.62 -9.56
CA ILE A 123 2.31 -1.41 -8.55
C ILE A 123 3.11 -1.50 -7.24
N GLY A 124 2.39 -1.43 -6.13
CA GLY A 124 2.87 -1.77 -4.80
C GLY A 124 3.74 -0.70 -4.15
N LEU A 125 4.50 -1.13 -3.14
CA LEU A 125 5.21 -0.24 -2.21
C LEU A 125 6.29 0.63 -2.84
N MET A 126 6.87 0.17 -3.96
CA MET A 126 7.92 0.88 -4.70
C MET A 126 7.49 1.28 -6.11
N GLN A 127 6.18 1.22 -6.42
CA GLN A 127 5.63 1.62 -7.72
C GLN A 127 6.37 1.03 -8.92
N VAL A 128 6.26 -0.29 -9.07
CA VAL A 128 7.05 -1.02 -10.07
C VAL A 128 6.21 -1.27 -11.30
N VAL A 129 6.74 -0.85 -12.45
CA VAL A 129 6.11 -1.10 -13.74
C VAL A 129 6.54 -2.50 -14.25
N PRO A 130 5.61 -3.44 -14.47
CA PRO A 130 5.94 -4.83 -14.81
C PRO A 130 6.80 -4.98 -16.07
N HIS A 131 6.52 -4.17 -17.11
CA HIS A 131 7.13 -4.33 -18.42
C HIS A 131 8.47 -3.60 -18.59
N THR A 132 8.88 -2.76 -17.63
CA THR A 132 10.22 -2.11 -17.58
C THR A 132 11.05 -2.71 -16.46
N ALA A 133 11.11 -2.06 -15.30
CA ALA A 133 11.90 -2.47 -14.15
C ALA A 133 11.60 -3.91 -13.71
N GLY A 134 10.34 -4.36 -13.82
CA GLY A 134 9.97 -5.74 -13.56
C GLY A 134 10.68 -6.74 -14.49
N ARG A 135 10.73 -6.45 -15.79
CA ARG A 135 11.43 -7.27 -16.80
C ARG A 135 12.94 -7.26 -16.55
N ASP A 136 13.52 -6.12 -16.22
CA ASP A 136 14.96 -6.00 -15.96
C ASP A 136 15.36 -6.84 -14.73
N VAL A 137 14.55 -6.81 -13.66
CA VAL A 137 14.75 -7.68 -12.47
C VAL A 137 14.71 -9.17 -12.85
N PHE A 138 13.81 -9.57 -13.74
CA PHE A 138 13.70 -10.96 -14.20
C PHE A 138 14.90 -11.36 -15.06
N ALA A 139 15.32 -10.51 -15.98
CA ALA A 139 16.50 -10.73 -16.82
C ALA A 139 17.76 -10.90 -15.95
N MET A 140 17.96 -10.04 -14.94
CA MET A 140 19.08 -10.16 -13.99
C MET A 140 19.06 -11.46 -13.17
N LYS A 141 17.88 -12.06 -12.98
CA LYS A 141 17.71 -13.38 -12.34
C LYS A 141 17.88 -14.57 -13.29
N GLY A 142 18.22 -14.33 -14.56
CA GLY A 142 18.20 -15.37 -15.58
C GLY A 142 16.80 -15.92 -15.87
N LYS A 143 15.74 -15.16 -15.54
CA LYS A 143 14.35 -15.51 -15.83
C LYS A 143 13.89 -14.79 -17.09
N GLY A 144 13.25 -15.53 -18.00
CA GLY A 144 12.55 -14.94 -19.14
C GLY A 144 11.21 -14.31 -18.73
N GLY A 145 10.72 -13.37 -19.55
CA GLY A 145 9.40 -12.77 -19.40
C GLY A 145 9.36 -11.58 -18.42
N GLN A 146 8.19 -11.35 -17.82
CA GLN A 146 7.94 -10.26 -16.89
C GLN A 146 7.23 -10.77 -15.63
N PRO A 147 7.38 -10.10 -14.48
CA PRO A 147 6.70 -10.48 -13.26
C PRO A 147 5.19 -10.34 -13.39
N SER A 148 4.46 -11.26 -12.77
CA SER A 148 3.01 -11.15 -12.64
C SER A 148 2.63 -10.05 -11.63
N THR A 149 1.42 -9.52 -11.74
CA THR A 149 0.87 -8.54 -10.77
C THR A 149 0.94 -9.07 -9.33
N ARG A 150 0.58 -10.36 -9.14
CA ARG A 150 0.67 -11.04 -7.83
C ARG A 150 2.10 -11.13 -7.31
N TYR A 151 3.07 -11.30 -8.21
CA TYR A 151 4.48 -11.22 -7.85
C TYR A 151 4.72 -9.84 -7.25
N LEU A 152 4.47 -8.74 -7.97
CA LEU A 152 4.77 -7.36 -7.54
C LEU A 152 4.12 -6.90 -6.22
N TYR A 153 3.02 -7.53 -5.78
CA TYR A 153 2.43 -7.29 -4.46
C TYR A 153 3.21 -7.94 -3.30
N ASP A 154 4.16 -8.82 -3.58
CA ASP A 154 5.04 -9.40 -2.57
C ASP A 154 6.04 -8.35 -2.08
N PRO A 155 5.97 -7.95 -0.79
CA PRO A 155 6.90 -6.97 -0.28
C PRO A 155 8.35 -7.46 -0.37
N THR A 156 8.63 -8.77 -0.40
CA THR A 156 10.01 -9.28 -0.59
C THR A 156 10.65 -8.86 -1.92
N ILE A 157 9.88 -8.41 -2.91
CA ILE A 157 10.42 -7.84 -4.16
C ILE A 157 11.01 -6.45 -3.95
N ILE A 158 10.64 -5.73 -2.88
CA ILE A 158 11.34 -4.51 -2.44
C ILE A 158 12.85 -4.77 -2.36
N LEU A 159 13.25 -5.94 -1.82
CA LEU A 159 14.66 -6.35 -1.74
C LEU A 159 15.34 -6.25 -3.11
N MET A 160 14.65 -6.67 -4.17
CA MET A 160 15.22 -6.77 -5.51
C MET A 160 15.20 -5.47 -6.31
N LEU A 161 14.22 -4.63 -6.08
CA LEU A 161 14.08 -3.38 -6.83
C LEU A 161 15.00 -2.29 -6.30
N VAL A 162 15.29 -2.32 -5.00
CA VAL A 162 16.35 -1.50 -4.40
C VAL A 162 17.68 -1.71 -5.13
N TYR A 163 18.00 -2.95 -5.52
CA TYR A 163 19.18 -3.25 -6.34
C TYR A 163 19.12 -2.62 -7.74
N LEU A 164 17.96 -2.64 -8.40
CA LEU A 164 17.81 -2.14 -9.76
C LEU A 164 17.80 -0.61 -9.83
N ILE A 165 17.14 0.04 -8.86
CA ILE A 165 17.17 1.49 -8.70
C ILE A 165 18.62 1.94 -8.45
N CYS A 166 19.34 1.31 -7.51
CA CYS A 166 20.75 1.65 -7.29
C CYS A 166 21.66 1.36 -8.50
N GLY A 167 21.37 0.32 -9.29
CA GLY A 167 22.06 0.05 -10.55
C GLY A 167 21.85 1.15 -11.59
N PHE A 168 20.62 1.65 -11.75
CA PHE A 168 20.30 2.77 -12.64
C PHE A 168 20.92 4.11 -12.18
N TYR A 169 20.94 4.38 -10.87
CA TYR A 169 21.53 5.60 -10.32
C TYR A 169 23.07 5.60 -10.35
N LYS A 170 23.72 4.43 -10.30
CA LYS A 170 25.19 4.31 -10.49
C LYS A 170 25.65 4.53 -11.93
N ILE A 171 24.76 4.53 -12.91
CA ILE A 171 25.09 4.73 -14.33
C ILE A 171 24.97 6.21 -14.75
N ASN A 172 24.42 7.08 -13.87
CA ASN A 172 24.21 8.51 -14.15
C ASN A 172 24.97 9.45 -13.18
N ILE A 173 26.06 8.98 -12.59
CA ILE A 173 27.08 9.81 -11.90
C ILE A 173 28.44 9.37 -12.43
#